data_AF-A0A7S1X1R2-F1
#
_entry.id   AF-A0A7S1X1R2-F1
#
_cell.length_a   1.000
_cell.length_b   1.000
_cell.length_c   1.000
_cell.angle_alpha   90.00
_cell.angle_beta   90.00
_cell.angle_gamma   90.00
#
_symmetry.space_group_name_H-M   'P 1'
#
loop_
_entity.id
_entity.type
_entity.pdbx_description
1 polymer ?
#
loop_
_entity_poly.entity_id
_entity_poly.type
_entity_poly.pdbx_seq_one_letter_code
_entity_poly.pdbx_strand_id
1 'polypeptide(L)'
;MEERGSSGAAGTASGLFEAAEALRRAGDEAVAAADYCESQFVRHSDKVGVTNNSKASALRCFESVAAAVAGLSAEFSAAVEAEAARVGKLETRSATVFQRARMEKLSSSFAAAQESSVTLHSATRGPMSFKLQPPHQASS
;
A
#
# COMPACT_ATOMS: atom_id res chain seq x y z
N MET A 1 -28.22 -6.15 -3.50
CA MET A 1 -26.89 -6.77 -3.35
C MET A 1 -25.85 -5.66 -3.50
N GLU A 2 -25.77 -4.74 -2.53
CA GLU A 2 -24.70 -3.71 -2.47
C GLU A 2 -24.52 -3.28 -1.02
N GLU A 3 -23.71 -4.02 -0.27
CA GLU A 3 -22.99 -3.47 0.87
C GLU A 3 -21.56 -3.96 0.71
N ARG A 4 -20.62 -3.06 0.44
CA ARG A 4 -19.20 -3.13 0.86
C ARG A 4 -18.35 -2.19 0.04
N GLY A 5 -17.66 -1.29 0.75
CA GLY A 5 -16.42 -0.71 0.25
C GLY A 5 -16.26 0.77 0.51
N SER A 6 -16.32 1.22 1.76
CA SER A 6 -15.81 2.57 2.08
C SER A 6 -15.40 2.79 3.55
N SER A 7 -15.84 1.96 4.50
CA SER A 7 -15.61 2.26 5.94
C SER A 7 -14.16 2.15 6.43
N GLY A 8 -13.26 1.51 5.68
CA GLY A 8 -11.86 1.31 6.12
C GLY A 8 -11.01 2.57 6.12
N ALA A 9 -11.17 3.44 5.11
CA ALA A 9 -10.35 4.65 4.96
C ALA A 9 -10.74 5.78 5.93
N ALA A 10 -12.02 5.87 6.27
CA ALA A 10 -12.51 6.82 7.27
C ALA A 10 -12.03 6.43 8.69
N GLY A 11 -11.94 5.12 8.98
CA GLY A 11 -11.43 4.62 10.26
C GLY A 11 -9.94 4.89 10.46
N THR A 12 -9.12 4.68 9.43
CA THR A 12 -7.67 4.93 9.51
C THR A 12 -7.31 6.42 9.59
N ALA A 13 -8.03 7.29 8.89
CA ALA A 13 -7.83 8.73 8.98
C ALA A 13 -8.22 9.28 10.38
N SER A 14 -9.27 8.72 10.99
CA SER A 14 -9.68 9.07 12.37
C SER A 14 -8.61 8.67 13.39
N GLY A 15 -8.09 7.45 13.30
CA GLY A 15 -7.05 6.95 14.23
C GLY A 15 -5.75 7.74 14.17
N LEU A 16 -5.31 8.14 12.97
CA LEU A 16 -4.15 9.02 12.79
C LEU A 16 -4.32 10.39 13.44
N PHE A 17 -5.51 11.00 13.31
CA PHE A 17 -5.78 12.30 13.91
C PHE A 17 -5.80 12.22 15.43
N GLU A 18 -6.45 11.20 16.00
CA GLU A 18 -6.49 10.96 17.44
C GLU A 18 -5.08 10.72 18.01
N ALA A 19 -4.25 9.93 17.34
CA ALA A 19 -2.87 9.68 17.76
C ALA A 19 -1.99 10.95 17.68
N ALA A 20 -2.18 11.76 16.63
CA ALA A 20 -1.48 13.04 16.50
C ALA A 20 -1.91 14.05 17.57
N GLU A 21 -3.20 14.08 17.91
CA GLU A 21 -3.70 14.93 18.99
C GLU A 21 -3.17 14.48 20.36
N ALA A 22 -3.09 13.17 20.60
CA ALA A 22 -2.48 12.62 21.81
C ALA A 22 -1.01 13.01 21.95
N LEU A 23 -0.23 12.96 20.87
CA LEU A 23 1.16 13.43 20.86
C LEU A 23 1.27 14.92 21.15
N ARG A 24 0.40 15.74 20.54
CA ARG A 24 0.36 17.18 20.81
C ARG A 24 0.08 17.44 22.29
N ARG A 25 -0.94 16.77 22.86
CA ARG A 25 -1.31 16.91 24.28
C ARG A 25 -0.16 16.51 25.20
N ALA A 26 0.53 15.40 24.93
CA ALA A 26 1.70 14.98 25.70
C ALA A 26 2.84 16.02 25.63
N GLY A 27 3.03 16.68 24.48
CA GLY A 27 3.96 17.79 24.32
C GLY A 27 3.56 19.02 25.14
N ASP A 28 2.29 19.43 25.07
CA ASP A 28 1.76 20.57 25.84
C ASP A 28 1.87 20.33 27.35
N GLU A 29 1.59 19.11 27.81
CA GLU A 29 1.76 18.70 29.21
C GLU A 29 3.23 18.72 29.64
N ALA A 30 4.17 18.33 28.77
CA ALA A 30 5.60 18.39 29.06
C ALA A 30 6.08 19.84 29.22
N VAL A 31 5.59 20.77 28.39
CA VAL A 31 5.89 22.21 28.53
C VAL A 31 5.34 22.75 29.85
N ALA A 32 4.08 22.47 30.17
CA ALA A 32 3.47 22.89 31.42
C ALA A 32 4.21 22.31 32.65
N ALA A 33 4.67 21.07 32.57
CA ALA A 33 5.49 20.44 33.61
C ALA A 33 6.86 21.11 33.76
N ALA A 34 7.49 21.54 32.67
CA ALA A 34 8.75 22.27 32.70
C ALA A 34 8.58 23.64 33.39
N ASP A 35 7.57 24.41 33.02
CA ASP A 35 7.25 25.70 33.64
C ASP A 35 6.97 25.54 35.15
N TYR A 36 6.23 24.49 35.51
CA TYR A 36 5.98 24.15 36.91
C TYR A 36 7.28 23.86 37.66
N CYS A 37 8.14 23.00 37.10
CA CYS A 37 9.42 22.64 37.73
C CYS A 37 10.32 23.87 37.93
N GLU A 38 10.39 24.77 36.96
CA GLU A 38 11.13 26.03 37.07
C GLU A 38 10.57 26.92 38.20
N SER A 39 9.25 27.11 38.23
CA SER A 39 8.57 27.87 39.29
C SER A 39 8.83 27.26 40.68
N GLN A 40 8.77 25.93 40.82
CA GLN A 40 9.09 25.27 42.09
C GLN A 40 10.55 25.48 42.48
N PHE A 41 11.47 25.40 41.51
CA PHE A 41 12.89 25.61 41.76
C PHE A 41 13.18 27.01 42.26
N VAL A 42 12.50 28.04 41.76
CA VAL A 42 12.65 29.41 42.25
C VAL A 42 12.11 29.56 43.68
N ARG A 43 10.90 29.05 43.94
CA ARG A 43 10.15 29.32 45.18
C ARG A 43 10.63 28.56 46.41
N HIS A 44 11.18 27.36 46.24
CA HIS A 44 11.54 26.49 47.37
C HIS A 44 13.00 26.63 47.78
N SER A 45 13.27 26.54 49.10
CA SER A 45 14.64 26.55 49.65
C SER A 45 15.37 25.23 49.46
N ASP A 46 14.65 24.10 49.50
CA ASP A 46 15.20 22.76 49.21
C ASP A 46 15.40 22.55 47.71
N LYS A 47 16.55 22.97 47.20
CA LYS A 47 16.90 22.82 45.78
C LYS A 47 17.15 21.36 45.39
N VAL A 48 17.61 20.53 46.32
CA VAL A 48 17.95 19.13 46.02
C VAL A 48 16.66 18.31 45.85
N GLY A 49 15.71 18.46 46.77
CA GLY A 49 14.40 17.80 46.68
C GLY A 49 13.64 18.20 45.42
N VAL A 50 13.58 19.50 45.11
CA VAL A 50 12.91 19.99 43.90
C VAL A 50 13.60 19.51 42.62
N THR A 51 14.93 19.47 42.59
CA THR A 51 15.67 18.94 41.44
C THR A 51 15.37 17.46 41.21
N ASN A 52 15.31 16.66 42.27
CA ASN A 52 14.97 15.24 42.15
C ASN A 52 13.52 15.03 41.69
N ASN A 53 12.59 15.86 42.16
CA ASN A 53 11.21 15.85 41.67
C ASN A 53 11.13 16.25 40.18
N SER A 54 11.86 17.29 39.78
CA SER A 54 11.93 17.75 38.39
C SER A 54 12.48 16.67 37.47
N LYS A 55 13.51 15.92 37.91
CA LYS A 55 14.03 14.75 37.17
C LYS A 55 12.97 13.66 37.01
N ALA A 56 12.25 13.32 38.07
CA ALA A 56 11.18 12.33 38.01
C ALA A 56 10.04 12.78 37.09
N SER A 57 9.67 14.06 37.12
CA SER A 57 8.68 14.65 36.22
C SER A 57 9.15 14.59 34.77
N ALA A 58 10.40 14.96 34.49
CA ALA A 58 10.97 14.91 33.16
C ALA A 58 10.96 13.49 32.59
N LEU A 59 11.33 12.48 33.39
CA LEU A 59 11.27 11.07 32.97
C LEU A 59 9.85 10.64 32.58
N ARG A 60 8.83 10.99 33.38
CA ARG A 60 7.43 10.70 33.05
C ARG A 60 6.97 11.39 31.77
N CYS A 61 7.37 12.65 31.56
CA CYS A 61 7.06 13.37 30.33
C CYS A 61 7.73 12.70 29.12
N PHE A 62 8.99 12.28 29.24
CA PHE A 62 9.68 11.53 28.18
C PHE A 62 8.98 10.21 27.87
N GLU A 63 8.59 9.44 28.87
CA GLU A 63 7.84 8.19 28.69
C GLU A 63 6.49 8.42 28.01
N SER A 64 5.76 9.45 28.42
CA SER A 64 4.46 9.83 27.82
C SER A 64 4.60 10.22 26.35
N VAL A 65 5.56 11.11 26.04
CA VAL A 65 5.83 11.54 24.65
C VAL A 65 6.30 10.35 23.81
N ALA A 66 7.20 9.51 24.33
CA ALA A 66 7.66 8.32 23.62
C ALA A 66 6.52 7.34 23.30
N ALA A 67 5.60 7.12 24.26
CA ALA A 67 4.43 6.29 24.04
C ALA A 67 3.50 6.88 22.97
N ALA A 68 3.29 8.20 22.98
CA ALA A 68 2.46 8.87 21.96
C ALA A 68 3.10 8.83 20.57
N VAL A 69 4.42 9.01 20.47
CA VAL A 69 5.16 8.86 19.20
C VAL A 69 5.07 7.42 18.68
N ALA A 70 5.25 6.43 19.56
CA ALA A 70 5.14 5.02 19.18
C ALA A 70 3.73 4.69 18.67
N GLY A 71 2.68 5.20 19.35
CA GLY A 71 1.29 5.06 18.92
C GLY A 71 1.06 5.68 17.54
N LEU A 72 1.50 6.92 17.32
CA LEU A 72 1.38 7.58 16.02
C LEU A 72 2.11 6.83 14.90
N SER A 73 3.31 6.32 15.18
CA SER A 73 4.08 5.53 14.22
C SER A 73 3.38 4.22 13.84
N ALA A 74 2.73 3.56 14.80
CA ALA A 74 1.96 2.35 14.54
C ALA A 74 0.75 2.63 13.65
N GLU A 75 -0.04 3.67 13.95
CA GLU A 75 -1.18 4.09 13.14
C GLU A 75 -0.75 4.48 11.72
N PHE A 76 0.36 5.19 11.58
CA PHE A 76 0.92 5.54 10.27
C PHE A 76 1.35 4.32 9.47
N SER A 77 1.98 3.34 10.12
CA SER A 77 2.39 2.10 9.47
C SER A 77 1.18 1.31 8.98
N ALA A 78 0.15 1.19 9.81
CA ALA A 78 -1.11 0.53 9.46
C ALA A 78 -1.82 1.24 8.28
N ALA A 79 -1.82 2.57 8.26
CA ALA A 79 -2.40 3.35 7.16
C ALA A 79 -1.64 3.14 5.84
N VAL A 80 -0.30 3.11 5.88
CA VAL A 80 0.54 2.85 4.69
C VAL A 80 0.32 1.43 4.17
N GLU A 81 0.25 0.43 5.04
CA GLU A 81 -0.03 -0.97 4.64
C GLU A 81 -1.41 -1.12 4.02
N ALA A 82 -2.43 -0.48 4.60
CA ALA A 82 -3.78 -0.47 4.05
C ALA A 82 -3.83 0.15 2.65
N GLU A 83 -3.09 1.24 2.46
CA GLU A 83 -3.01 1.93 1.17
C GLU A 83 -2.22 1.13 0.13
N ALA A 84 -1.12 0.48 0.52
CA ALA A 84 -0.37 -0.43 -0.35
C ALA A 84 -1.25 -1.60 -0.82
N ALA A 85 -2.05 -2.19 0.08
CA ALA A 85 -3.01 -3.23 -0.28
C ALA A 85 -4.11 -2.72 -1.22
N ARG A 86 -4.55 -1.46 -1.06
CA ARG A 86 -5.52 -0.82 -1.94
C ARG A 86 -4.95 -0.62 -3.34
N VAL A 87 -3.71 -0.14 -3.45
CA VAL A 87 -3.00 0.05 -4.72
C VAL A 87 -2.83 -1.30 -5.43
N GLY A 88 -2.39 -2.35 -4.75
CA GLY A 88 -2.26 -3.69 -5.36
C GLY A 88 -3.59 -4.24 -5.91
N LYS A 89 -4.71 -3.98 -5.23
CA LYS A 89 -6.05 -4.32 -5.76
C LYS A 89 -6.42 -3.48 -6.99
N LEU A 90 -6.00 -2.23 -7.08
CA LEU A 90 -6.24 -1.39 -8.25
C LEU A 90 -5.38 -1.82 -9.44
N GLU A 91 -4.13 -2.20 -9.21
CA GLU A 91 -3.22 -2.72 -10.24
C GLU A 91 -3.74 -4.03 -10.85
N THR A 92 -4.22 -4.96 -10.01
CA THR A 92 -4.82 -6.21 -10.51
C THR A 92 -6.10 -5.97 -11.31
N ARG A 93 -6.94 -5.02 -10.86
CA ARG A 93 -8.14 -4.60 -11.60
C ARG A 93 -7.78 -3.94 -12.92
N SER A 94 -6.79 -3.05 -12.95
CA SER A 94 -6.37 -2.36 -14.18
C SER A 94 -5.78 -3.35 -15.20
N ALA A 95 -4.97 -4.31 -14.76
CA ALA A 95 -4.44 -5.38 -15.60
C ALA A 95 -5.57 -6.23 -16.22
N THR A 96 -6.59 -6.57 -15.43
CA THR A 96 -7.76 -7.33 -15.92
C THR A 96 -8.55 -6.54 -16.97
N VAL A 97 -8.79 -5.25 -16.73
CA VAL A 97 -9.47 -4.37 -17.70
C VAL A 97 -8.66 -4.25 -18.99
N PHE A 98 -7.34 -4.06 -18.88
CA PHE A 98 -6.45 -3.98 -20.04
C PHE A 98 -6.47 -5.28 -20.86
N GLN A 99 -6.41 -6.44 -20.20
CA GLN A 99 -6.49 -7.73 -20.89
C GLN A 99 -7.83 -7.92 -21.60
N ARG A 100 -8.95 -7.54 -20.96
CA ARG A 100 -10.29 -7.60 -21.58
C ARG A 100 -10.40 -6.68 -22.80
N ALA A 101 -9.97 -5.42 -22.69
CA ALA A 101 -9.98 -4.48 -23.80
C ALA A 101 -9.10 -4.96 -24.97
N ARG A 102 -7.96 -5.57 -24.68
CA ARG A 102 -7.10 -6.18 -25.71
C ARG A 102 -7.79 -7.36 -26.40
N MET A 103 -8.43 -8.26 -25.65
CA MET A 103 -9.17 -9.39 -26.20
C MET A 103 -10.36 -8.94 -27.05
N GLU A 104 -11.08 -7.91 -26.63
CA GLU A 104 -12.20 -7.33 -27.37
C GLU A 104 -11.74 -6.68 -28.68
N LYS A 105 -10.61 -5.95 -28.67
CA LYS A 105 -9.99 -5.41 -29.89
C LYS A 105 -9.56 -6.50 -30.87
N LEU A 106 -8.97 -7.59 -30.37
CA LEU A 106 -8.62 -8.74 -31.20
C LEU A 106 -9.88 -9.40 -31.79
N SER A 107 -10.91 -9.61 -30.96
CA SER A 107 -12.18 -10.21 -31.37
C SER A 107 -12.90 -9.39 -32.44
N SER A 108 -12.97 -8.06 -32.27
CA SER A 108 -13.62 -7.19 -33.26
C SER A 108 -12.83 -7.13 -34.56
N SER A 109 -11.50 -7.10 -34.50
CA SER A 109 -10.64 -7.17 -35.70
C SER A 109 -10.77 -8.50 -36.44
N PHE A 110 -10.91 -9.62 -35.72
CA PHE A 110 -11.13 -10.94 -36.30
C PHE A 110 -12.50 -11.04 -36.97
N ALA A 111 -13.56 -10.56 -36.31
CA ALA A 111 -14.90 -10.52 -36.89
C ALA A 111 -14.94 -9.67 -38.18
N ALA A 112 -14.33 -8.49 -38.16
CA ALA A 112 -14.23 -7.62 -39.34
C ALA A 112 -13.42 -8.26 -40.48
N ALA A 113 -12.32 -8.96 -40.19
CA ALA A 113 -11.54 -9.69 -41.19
C ALA A 113 -12.29 -10.90 -41.77
N GLN A 114 -13.08 -11.58 -40.94
CA GLN A 114 -13.89 -12.74 -41.33
C GLN A 114 -15.04 -12.35 -42.26
N GLU A 115 -15.71 -11.23 -41.98
CA GLU A 115 -16.73 -10.64 -42.87
C GLU A 115 -16.12 -10.09 -44.16
N SER A 116 -14.87 -9.61 -44.11
CA SER A 116 -14.22 -8.94 -45.24
C SER A 116 -13.66 -9.89 -46.30
N SER A 117 -13.15 -11.08 -45.98
CA SER A 117 -12.48 -11.91 -47.02
C SER A 117 -12.08 -13.34 -46.61
N VAL A 118 -12.83 -14.06 -45.76
CA VAL A 118 -12.50 -15.47 -45.50
C VAL A 118 -13.25 -16.38 -46.47
N THR A 119 -12.68 -16.57 -47.67
CA THR A 119 -13.02 -17.75 -48.47
C THR A 119 -12.36 -18.95 -47.82
N LEU A 120 -13.16 -19.89 -47.33
CA LEU A 120 -12.68 -21.16 -46.79
C LEU A 120 -11.78 -21.84 -47.82
N HIS A 121 -10.47 -21.86 -47.56
CA HIS A 121 -9.58 -22.75 -48.28
C HIS A 121 -9.95 -24.18 -47.86
N SER A 122 -10.77 -24.84 -48.68
CA SER A 122 -11.11 -26.25 -48.53
C SER A 122 -9.82 -27.07 -48.69
N ALA A 123 -9.12 -27.32 -47.59
CA ALA A 123 -8.00 -28.23 -47.56
C ALA A 123 -8.52 -29.67 -47.63
N THR A 124 -8.81 -30.14 -48.85
CA THR A 124 -8.92 -31.56 -49.12
C THR A 124 -7.55 -32.18 -48.87
N ARG A 125 -7.47 -33.04 -47.86
CA ARG A 125 -6.28 -33.82 -47.49
C ARG A 125 -6.02 -34.87 -48.58
N GLY A 126 -5.43 -34.46 -49.70
CA GLY A 126 -4.96 -35.36 -50.74
C GLY A 126 -3.77 -36.21 -50.27
N PRO A 127 -3.52 -37.38 -50.89
CA PRO A 127 -2.42 -38.25 -50.49
C PRO A 127 -1.08 -37.53 -50.72
N MET A 128 -0.34 -37.33 -49.63
CA MET A 128 1.00 -36.74 -49.65
C MET A 128 1.96 -37.68 -50.38
N SER A 129 2.39 -37.31 -51.59
CA SER A 129 3.54 -37.95 -52.23
C SER A 129 4.82 -37.48 -51.53
N PHE A 130 5.24 -38.23 -50.53
CA PHE A 130 6.56 -38.06 -49.92
C PHE A 130 7.61 -38.47 -50.95
N LYS A 131 8.24 -37.50 -51.62
CA LYS A 131 9.43 -37.77 -52.41
C LYS A 131 10.60 -38.04 -51.45
N LEU A 132 10.84 -39.32 -51.15
CA LEU A 132 12.14 -39.78 -50.68
C LEU A 132 13.16 -39.38 -51.74
N GLN A 133 13.98 -38.39 -51.43
CA GLN A 133 15.16 -38.06 -52.21
C GLN A 133 16.04 -39.32 -52.25
N PRO A 134 16.30 -39.93 -53.42
CA PRO A 134 17.09 -41.15 -53.48
C PRO A 134 18.52 -40.84 -53.01
N PRO A 135 19.18 -41.79 -52.31
CA PRO A 135 20.56 -41.60 -51.90
C PRO A 135 21.42 -41.36 -53.14
N HIS A 136 22.25 -40.31 -53.08
CA HIS A 136 23.31 -40.06 -54.04
C HIS A 136 24.13 -41.37 -54.15
N GLN A 137 23.95 -42.13 -55.23
CA GLN A 137 24.86 -43.22 -55.53
C GLN A 137 26.22 -42.58 -55.80
N ALA A 138 27.17 -42.86 -54.92
CA ALA A 138 28.58 -42.64 -55.20
C ALA A 138 28.95 -43.55 -56.37
N SER A 139 29.31 -42.95 -57.50
CA SER A 139 29.88 -43.66 -58.64
C SER A 139 31.40 -43.45 -58.63
N SER A 140 32.08 -44.60 -58.67
CA SER A 140 33.45 -44.92 -59.14
C SER A 140 34.55 -43.87 -59.10
#